data_AF-A0A550H8I0-F1
#
_entry.id   AF-A0A550H8I0-F1
#
_cell.length_a   1.000
_cell.length_b   1.000
_cell.length_c   1.000
_cell.angle_alpha   90.00
_cell.angle_beta   90.00
_cell.angle_gamma   90.00
#
_symmetry.space_group_name_H-M   'P 1'
#
loop_
_entity.id
_entity.type
_entity.pdbx_description
1 polymer ?
#
loop_
_entity_poly.entity_id
_entity_poly.type
_entity_poly.pdbx_seq_one_letter_code
_entity_poly.pdbx_strand_id
1 'polypeptide(L)'
;MPPDISKELRKICSDHGVDLLELERYQEHEFVPPERLFERAQVVITGGSSMAVEAAIQQIPAISFYPGYFPKFEYLMDLGYPLARVHNIQDLQEAIDRIINQELTHHQFEDDPLEKLAEIFKEIADKL
;
A
#
# COMPACT_ATOMS: atom_id res chain seq x y z
N MET A 1 -12.98 7.99 0.56
CA MET A 1 -12.49 8.17 -0.82
C MET A 1 -13.46 9.07 -1.55
N PRO A 2 -13.03 10.04 -2.37
CA PRO A 2 -13.94 10.87 -3.15
C PRO A 2 -14.87 10.01 -4.03
N PRO A 3 -16.18 10.31 -4.15
CA PRO A 3 -17.14 9.48 -4.88
C PRO A 3 -16.78 9.25 -6.36
N ASP A 4 -16.21 10.26 -7.01
CA ASP A 4 -15.80 10.20 -8.42
C ASP A 4 -14.69 9.17 -8.64
N ILE A 5 -13.82 9.02 -7.65
CA ILE A 5 -12.69 8.08 -7.67
C ILE A 5 -13.19 6.64 -7.53
N SER A 6 -14.15 6.39 -6.63
CA SER A 6 -14.75 5.06 -6.49
C SER A 6 -15.42 4.59 -7.78
N LYS A 7 -16.10 5.50 -8.49
CA LYS A 7 -16.74 5.19 -9.78
C LYS A 7 -15.71 4.86 -10.87
N GLU A 8 -14.65 5.65 -10.96
CA GLU A 8 -13.59 5.44 -11.95
C GLU A 8 -12.82 4.14 -11.68
N LEU A 9 -12.51 3.83 -10.42
CA LEU A 9 -11.88 2.58 -10.02
C LEU A 9 -12.69 1.36 -10.45
N ARG A 10 -14.01 1.35 -10.21
CA ARG A 10 -14.89 0.27 -10.69
C ARG A 10 -14.80 0.09 -12.21
N LYS A 11 -14.76 1.20 -12.95
CA LYS A 11 -14.63 1.17 -14.40
C LYS A 11 -13.28 0.56 -14.82
N ILE A 12 -12.18 1.04 -14.26
CA ILE A 12 -10.83 0.54 -14.55
C ILE A 12 -10.73 -0.96 -14.24
N CYS A 13 -11.19 -1.39 -13.06
CA CYS A 13 -11.21 -2.80 -12.67
C CYS A 13 -12.04 -3.65 -13.63
N SER A 14 -13.24 -3.18 -14.02
CA SER A 14 -14.09 -3.86 -15.00
C SER A 14 -13.42 -3.97 -16.38
N ASP A 15 -12.76 -2.92 -16.84
CA ASP A 15 -12.09 -2.89 -18.16
C ASP A 15 -10.89 -3.86 -18.21
N HIS A 16 -10.26 -4.13 -17.06
CA HIS A 16 -9.08 -5.00 -16.94
C HIS A 16 -9.40 -6.39 -16.37
N GLY A 17 -10.67 -6.71 -16.09
CA GLY A 17 -11.07 -8.00 -15.51
C GLY A 17 -10.50 -8.24 -14.11
N VAL A 18 -10.30 -7.17 -13.33
CA VAL A 18 -9.77 -7.22 -11.97
C VAL A 18 -10.92 -7.22 -10.97
N ASP A 19 -10.87 -8.15 -10.01
CA ASP A 19 -11.85 -8.20 -8.92
C ASP A 19 -11.62 -7.05 -7.93
N LEU A 20 -12.63 -6.19 -7.77
CA LEU A 20 -12.61 -5.12 -6.78
C LEU A 20 -13.27 -5.60 -5.47
N LEU A 21 -12.47 -5.78 -4.42
CA LEU A 21 -12.94 -6.08 -3.08
C LEU A 21 -13.12 -4.77 -2.28
N GLU A 22 -14.36 -4.36 -2.06
CA GLU A 22 -14.67 -3.13 -1.31
C GLU A 22 -15.05 -3.43 0.13
N LEU A 23 -14.31 -2.86 1.08
CA LEU A 23 -14.59 -2.96 2.51
C LEU A 23 -15.97 -2.44 2.92
N GLU A 24 -16.52 -1.45 2.21
CA GLU A 24 -17.85 -0.89 2.50
C GLU A 24 -18.98 -1.92 2.34
N ARG A 25 -18.80 -2.96 1.50
CA ARG A 25 -19.78 -4.04 1.32
C ARG A 25 -19.64 -5.20 2.30
N TYR A 26 -18.53 -5.30 3.01
CA TYR A 26 -18.34 -6.31 4.05
C TYR A 26 -18.94 -5.90 5.41
N GLN A 27 -19.18 -4.60 5.62
CA GLN A 27 -19.75 -4.08 6.86
C GLN A 27 -21.20 -4.53 7.13
N GLU A 28 -21.93 -5.02 6.13
CA GLU A 28 -23.32 -5.44 6.34
C GLU A 28 -23.46 -6.80 7.07
N HIS A 29 -22.43 -7.66 7.10
CA HIS A 29 -22.58 -8.99 7.72
C HIS A 29 -21.41 -9.54 8.55
N GLU A 30 -20.16 -9.06 8.44
CA GLU A 30 -19.07 -9.52 9.33
C GLU A 30 -17.87 -8.56 9.25
N PHE A 31 -17.29 -8.20 10.40
CA PHE A 31 -16.01 -7.46 10.40
C PHE A 31 -14.91 -8.38 9.86
N VAL A 32 -14.35 -8.04 8.70
CA VAL A 32 -13.18 -8.72 8.15
C VAL A 32 -11.92 -7.95 8.56
N PRO A 33 -10.98 -8.58 9.27
CA PRO A 33 -9.70 -7.96 9.61
C PRO A 33 -8.93 -7.58 8.33
N PRO A 34 -8.34 -6.38 8.23
CA PRO A 34 -7.56 -5.97 7.07
C PRO A 34 -6.45 -6.94 6.68
N GLU A 35 -5.87 -7.66 7.65
CA GLU A 35 -4.81 -8.65 7.45
C GLU A 35 -5.25 -9.78 6.52
N ARG A 36 -6.49 -10.25 6.64
CA ARG A 36 -7.04 -11.30 5.76
C ARG A 36 -7.29 -10.81 4.33
N LEU A 37 -7.45 -9.51 4.14
CA LEU A 37 -7.61 -8.92 2.81
C LEU A 37 -6.25 -8.79 2.12
N PHE A 38 -5.21 -8.43 2.87
CA PHE A 38 -3.86 -8.33 2.37
C PHE A 38 -3.34 -9.67 1.82
N GLU A 39 -3.64 -10.80 2.46
CA GLU A 39 -3.27 -12.14 1.97
C GLU A 39 -3.76 -12.45 0.55
N ARG A 40 -4.81 -11.77 0.08
CA ARG A 40 -5.43 -11.98 -1.24
C ARG A 40 -5.32 -10.78 -2.17
N ALA A 41 -4.84 -9.65 -1.66
CA ALA A 41 -4.79 -8.41 -2.42
C ALA A 41 -3.53 -8.36 -3.28
N GLN A 42 -3.70 -8.07 -4.57
CA GLN A 42 -2.59 -7.74 -5.46
C GLN A 42 -2.24 -6.24 -5.40
N VAL A 43 -3.21 -5.40 -5.04
CA VAL A 43 -3.08 -3.95 -4.86
C VAL A 43 -4.07 -3.50 -3.78
N VAL A 44 -3.68 -2.52 -2.98
CA VAL A 44 -4.53 -1.87 -1.98
C VAL A 44 -4.75 -0.42 -2.36
N ILE A 45 -6.01 0.01 -2.50
CA ILE A 45 -6.37 1.40 -2.77
C ILE A 45 -7.26 1.89 -1.63
N THR A 46 -6.85 2.96 -0.93
CA THR A 46 -7.51 3.37 0.31
C THR A 46 -7.52 4.89 0.51
N GLY A 47 -8.50 5.38 1.26
CA GLY A 47 -8.49 6.77 1.76
C GLY A 47 -7.70 6.95 3.06
N GLY A 48 -7.25 5.85 3.69
CA GLY A 48 -6.53 5.87 4.94
C GLY A 48 -5.01 5.85 4.78
N SER A 49 -4.29 6.38 5.76
CA SER A 49 -2.82 6.29 5.80
C SER A 49 -2.34 4.97 6.42
N SER A 50 -2.99 4.47 7.47
CA SER A 50 -2.55 3.24 8.16
C SER A 50 -2.63 2.00 7.28
N MET A 51 -3.79 1.75 6.63
CA MET A 51 -3.98 0.59 5.76
C MET A 51 -3.00 0.58 4.57
N ALA A 52 -2.68 1.75 4.03
CA ALA A 52 -1.71 1.88 2.95
C ALA A 52 -0.28 1.56 3.43
N VAL A 53 0.11 2.02 4.63
CA VAL A 53 1.39 1.67 5.24
C VAL A 53 1.48 0.17 5.52
N GLU A 54 0.43 -0.42 6.10
CA GLU A 54 0.38 -1.85 6.42
C GLU A 54 0.54 -2.72 5.18
N ALA A 55 -0.14 -2.37 4.09
CA ALA A 55 0.00 -3.05 2.80
C ALA A 55 1.41 -2.90 2.23
N ALA A 56 1.95 -1.68 2.21
CA ALA A 56 3.28 -1.41 1.67
C ALA A 56 4.38 -2.18 2.42
N ILE A 57 4.32 -2.24 3.76
CA ILE A 57 5.28 -3.01 4.59
C ILE A 57 5.26 -4.50 4.22
N GLN A 58 4.10 -5.03 3.86
CA GLN A 58 3.92 -6.41 3.40
C GLN A 58 4.28 -6.61 1.92
N GLN A 59 4.91 -5.63 1.27
CA GLN A 59 5.27 -5.64 -0.15
C GLN A 59 4.06 -5.69 -1.10
N ILE A 60 2.88 -5.31 -0.62
CA ILE A 60 1.68 -5.19 -1.46
C ILE A 60 1.59 -3.73 -1.93
N PRO A 61 1.56 -3.47 -3.25
CA PRO A 61 1.40 -2.13 -3.78
C PRO A 61 0.19 -1.41 -3.19
N ALA A 62 0.42 -0.21 -2.68
CA ALA A 62 -0.58 0.57 -1.97
C ALA A 62 -0.71 1.98 -2.56
N ILE A 63 -1.94 2.39 -2.83
CA ILE A 63 -2.31 3.73 -3.30
C ILE A 63 -3.19 4.38 -2.23
N SER A 64 -2.79 5.56 -1.75
CA SER A 64 -3.52 6.27 -0.69
C SER A 64 -3.97 7.66 -1.13
N PHE A 65 -5.26 7.94 -0.87
CA PHE A 65 -5.88 9.26 -1.01
C PHE A 65 -5.86 10.06 0.31
N TYR A 66 -5.04 9.67 1.29
CA TYR A 66 -5.01 10.36 2.56
C TYR A 66 -4.52 11.82 2.36
N PRO A 67 -5.32 12.83 2.77
CA PRO A 67 -5.04 14.23 2.42
C PRO A 67 -3.94 14.87 3.27
N GLY A 68 -3.60 14.27 4.41
CA GLY A 68 -2.60 14.82 5.32
C GLY A 68 -1.17 14.47 4.92
N TYR A 69 -0.25 15.39 5.19
CA TYR A 69 1.17 15.08 5.18
C TYR A 69 1.50 14.13 6.33
N PHE A 70 2.19 13.04 6.03
CA PHE A 70 2.67 12.08 7.01
C PHE A 70 4.13 11.75 6.72
N PRO A 71 5.09 12.12 7.60
CA PRO A 71 6.51 11.83 7.38
C PRO A 71 6.81 10.35 7.13
N LYS A 72 6.05 9.45 7.75
CA LYS A 72 6.18 8.00 7.55
C LYS A 72 5.92 7.56 6.11
N PHE A 73 5.07 8.28 5.38
CA PHE A 73 4.78 7.98 3.98
C PHE A 73 5.98 8.29 3.10
N GLU A 74 6.53 9.49 3.21
CA GLU A 74 7.75 9.91 2.49
C GLU A 74 8.90 8.96 2.82
N TYR A 75 9.12 8.67 4.11
CA TYR A 75 10.15 7.73 4.54
C TYR A 75 10.02 6.35 3.89
N LEU A 76 8.81 5.79 3.82
CA LEU A 76 8.59 4.48 3.19
C LEU A 76 8.80 4.54 1.67
N MET A 77 8.34 5.60 1.02
CA MET A 77 8.56 5.80 -0.41
C MET A 77 10.05 5.98 -0.74
N ASP A 78 10.80 6.73 0.07
CA ASP A 78 12.24 6.94 -0.06
C ASP A 78 13.03 5.64 0.14
N LEU A 79 12.53 4.73 0.99
CA LEU A 79 13.07 3.38 1.16
C LEU A 79 12.67 2.41 0.03
N GLY A 80 11.87 2.85 -0.94
CA GLY A 80 11.42 2.03 -2.05
C GLY A 80 10.28 1.07 -1.73
N TYR A 81 9.56 1.27 -0.62
CA TYR A 81 8.33 0.51 -0.39
C TYR A 81 7.29 0.85 -1.48
N PRO A 82 6.44 -0.12 -1.87
CA PRO A 82 5.51 0.05 -2.98
C PRO A 82 4.28 0.87 -2.55
N LEU A 83 4.49 2.16 -2.33
CA LEU A 83 3.51 3.10 -1.81
C LEU A 83 3.41 4.33 -2.71
N ALA A 84 2.18 4.72 -3.05
CA ALA A 84 1.88 5.95 -3.77
C ALA A 84 0.88 6.80 -2.97
N ARG A 85 1.16 8.10 -2.88
CA ARG A 85 0.18 9.09 -2.42
C ARG A 85 -0.40 9.80 -3.64
N VAL A 86 -1.73 9.84 -3.72
CA VAL A 86 -2.46 10.43 -4.85
C VAL A 86 -3.50 11.41 -4.34
N HIS A 87 -3.73 12.49 -5.09
CA HIS A 87 -4.68 13.53 -4.71
C HIS A 87 -5.82 13.70 -5.71
N ASN A 88 -5.65 13.16 -6.91
CA ASN A 88 -6.62 13.26 -8.00
C ASN A 88 -6.66 11.95 -8.84
N ILE A 89 -7.51 11.92 -9.86
CA ILE A 89 -7.69 10.76 -10.75
C ILE A 89 -6.49 10.56 -11.68
N GLN A 90 -5.83 11.64 -12.11
CA GLN A 90 -4.65 11.55 -12.97
C GLN A 90 -3.49 10.87 -12.23
N ASP A 91 -3.23 11.26 -11.00
CA ASP A 91 -2.21 10.63 -10.15
C ASP A 91 -2.53 9.14 -9.89
N LEU A 92 -3.82 8.81 -9.76
CA LEU A 92 -4.27 7.43 -9.62
C LEU A 92 -3.95 6.60 -10.87
N GLN A 93 -4.23 7.13 -12.06
CA GLN A 93 -3.92 6.46 -13.31
C GLN A 93 -2.42 6.20 -13.44
N GLU A 94 -1.59 7.21 -13.16
CA GLU A 94 -0.14 7.06 -13.15
C GLU A 94 0.33 6.01 -12.14
N ALA A 95 -0.21 6.01 -10.92
CA ALA A 95 0.13 5.00 -9.92
C ALA A 95 -0.28 3.57 -10.35
N ILE A 96 -1.43 3.41 -11.00
CA ILE A 96 -1.89 2.12 -11.55
C ILE A 96 -0.95 1.67 -12.68
N ASP A 97 -0.58 2.56 -13.60
CA ASP A 97 0.34 2.26 -14.69
C ASP A 97 1.71 1.81 -14.15
N ARG A 98 2.22 2.49 -13.12
CA ARG A 98 3.47 2.10 -12.44
C ARG A 98 3.37 0.71 -11.81
N ILE A 99 2.21 0.32 -11.26
CA ILE A 99 1.99 -1.03 -10.74
C ILE A 99 1.96 -2.07 -11.87
N ILE A 100 1.20 -1.80 -12.95
CA ILE A 100 1.09 -2.70 -14.12
C ILE A 100 2.45 -2.93 -14.76
N ASN A 101 3.26 -1.87 -14.88
CA ASN A 101 4.60 -1.90 -15.44
C ASN A 101 5.67 -2.41 -14.45
N GLN A 102 5.26 -2.85 -13.25
CA GLN A 102 6.15 -3.37 -12.20
C GLN A 102 7.16 -2.34 -11.63
N GLU A 103 6.96 -1.06 -11.89
CA GLU A 103 7.78 0.04 -11.36
C GLU A 103 7.43 0.40 -9.91
N LEU A 104 6.24 -0.02 -9.46
CA LEU A 104 5.76 0.11 -8.08
C LEU A 104 5.69 -1.25 -7.37
N THR A 105 6.37 -2.27 -7.90
CA THR A 105 6.43 -3.60 -7.30
C THR A 105 7.87 -3.95 -6.97
N HIS A 106 8.11 -4.36 -5.72
CA HIS A 106 9.38 -4.85 -5.22
C HIS A 106 10.59 -3.90 -5.30
N HIS A 107 10.97 -3.36 -4.14
CA HIS A 107 12.38 -3.40 -3.78
C HIS A 107 12.61 -4.65 -2.94
N GLN A 108 13.46 -5.55 -3.44
CA GLN A 108 14.16 -6.44 -2.53
C GLN A 108 15.00 -5.52 -1.64
N PHE A 109 14.67 -5.45 -0.36
CA PHE A 109 15.68 -5.00 0.58
C PHE A 109 16.87 -5.94 0.36
N GLU A 110 17.98 -5.40 -0.14
CA GLU A 110 19.21 -6.20 -0.34
C GLU A 110 19.67 -6.82 0.99
N ASP A 111 19.25 -6.24 2.11
CA ASP A 111 19.48 -6.72 3.46
C ASP A 111 18.16 -7.15 4.13
N ASP A 112 18.12 -8.34 4.71
CA ASP A 112 17.00 -8.77 5.54
C ASP A 112 16.84 -7.76 6.71
N PRO A 113 15.69 -7.08 6.85
CA PRO A 113 15.45 -6.14 7.94
C PRO A 113 15.69 -6.75 9.33
N LEU A 114 15.50 -8.06 9.49
CA LEU A 114 15.79 -8.80 10.72
C LEU A 114 17.28 -8.97 10.95
N GLU A 115 18.09 -9.15 9.90
CA GLU A 115 19.56 -9.17 10.02
C GLU A 115 20.09 -7.81 10.44
N LYS A 116 19.61 -6.72 9.83
CA LYS A 116 19.96 -5.35 10.22
C LYS A 116 19.57 -5.04 11.67
N LEU A 117 18.40 -5.49 12.10
CA LEU A 117 17.97 -5.38 13.51
C LEU A 117 18.89 -6.18 14.44
N ALA A 118 19.25 -7.40 14.07
CA ALA A 118 20.15 -8.23 14.85
C ALA A 118 21.55 -7.60 14.98
N GLU A 119 22.07 -6.98 13.93
CA GLU A 119 23.33 -6.24 13.95
C GLU A 119 23.27 -5.04 14.90
N ILE A 120 22.20 -4.24 14.84
CA ILE A 120 22.00 -3.10 15.75
C ILE A 120 21.93 -3.58 17.21
N PHE A 121 21.20 -4.66 17.49
CA PHE A 121 21.14 -5.21 18.85
C PHE A 121 22.51 -5.70 19.33
N LYS A 122 23.31 -6.28 18.44
CA LYS A 122 24.67 -6.73 18.75
C LYS A 122 25.60 -5.55 19.06
N GLU A 123 25.56 -4.48 18.26
CA GLU A 123 26.33 -3.26 18.54
C GLU A 123 25.98 -2.60 19.87
N ILE A 124 24.70 -2.62 20.26
CA ILE A 124 24.25 -2.09 21.55
C ILE A 124 24.76 -2.97 22.69
N ALA A 125 24.69 -4.30 22.53
CA ALA A 125 25.17 -5.26 23.52
C ALA A 125 26.68 -5.18 23.75
N ASP A 126 27.47 -4.96 22.70
CA ASP A 126 28.94 -4.85 22.80
C ASP A 126 29.42 -3.53 23.45
N LYS A 127 28.52 -2.56 23.63
CA LYS A 127 28.79 -1.25 24.27
C LYS A 127 28.34 -1.16 25.74
N LEU A 128 27.73 -2.23 26.28
CA LEU A 128 27.28 -2.35 27.67
C LEU A 128 28.20 -3.27 28.48
#